data_AF-A0A934H6E8-F1
#
_entry.id   AF-A0A934H6E8-F1
#
_cell.length_a   1.000
_cell.length_b   1.000
_cell.length_c   1.000
_cell.angle_alpha   90.00
_cell.angle_beta   90.00
_cell.angle_gamma   90.00
#
_symmetry.space_group_name_H-M   'P 1'
#
loop_
_entity.id
_entity.type
_entity.pdbx_description
1 polymer ?
#
loop_
_entity_poly.entity_id
_entity_poly.type
_entity_poly.pdbx_seq_one_letter_code
_entity_poly.pdbx_strand_id
1 'polypeptide(L)'
;MRRLFKSNGRARLRLLLWSVGLALLAAAFASLARPFDVALGMPLAASVSAASPSPTGNAIPNDQCLFCHGEADKIMNVGDAQVLLTINEAAFNQSVHGQEEVSCDTCHADITTFPHPDYAKTGLREFNFALYQATQNACKNCHEEEAKNAMTGVHEMTLGEGNHNAAMCADCHNPHYNEGAAERAEVADVCARCHSDIAAMYKESVHGEALLSEANQDVPNCIVCHGNHNIGDPRTVEFRNNIPLLCAKCHTDASIMDKYEISTNVLDTYVADYHGTTVTLFEQNSPDLPTNKPVCVDCHGTHNISKTDNPQTGIALKENLLGKCQRCHPAATANFPDAWMSHYDASPEKHPLVYYVNLFYQFFIPAVLGGMAVFVVTDFIRRLINRMKGGH
;
A
#
# COMPACT_ATOMS: atom_id res chain seq x y z
N MET A 1 -3.82 26.33 83.65
CA MET A 1 -4.55 27.45 83.03
C MET A 1 -3.99 27.71 81.63
N ARG A 2 -4.88 27.65 80.61
CA ARG A 2 -4.81 28.20 79.23
C ARG A 2 -3.44 28.18 78.51
N ARG A 3 -3.19 27.26 77.59
CA ARG A 3 -3.54 27.31 76.14
C ARG A 3 -3.31 28.69 75.51
N LEU A 4 -2.47 28.75 74.47
CA LEU A 4 -2.66 29.47 73.19
C LEU A 4 -1.39 29.21 72.32
N PHE A 5 -1.38 28.18 71.47
CA PHE A 5 -1.79 28.24 70.06
C PHE A 5 -1.27 29.49 69.31
N LYS A 6 -0.14 29.33 68.61
CA LYS A 6 0.11 30.02 67.35
C LYS A 6 0.83 29.06 66.40
N SER A 7 0.05 28.21 65.75
CA SER A 7 0.54 27.27 64.74
C SER A 7 0.84 27.99 63.42
N ASN A 8 1.98 27.67 62.83
CA ASN A 8 2.47 28.10 61.52
C ASN A 8 1.43 27.97 60.38
N GLY A 9 0.74 29.06 60.06
CA GLY A 9 -0.23 29.13 58.95
C GLY A 9 0.40 28.88 57.57
N ARG A 10 1.70 29.14 57.39
CA ARG A 10 2.38 28.93 56.10
C ARG A 10 2.66 27.46 55.79
N ALA A 11 2.86 26.61 56.79
CA ALA A 11 3.05 25.17 56.59
C ALA A 11 1.72 24.48 56.24
N ARG A 12 0.62 24.88 56.89
CA ARG A 12 -0.73 24.38 56.57
C ARG A 12 -1.20 24.80 55.18
N LEU A 13 -0.88 26.02 54.73
CA LEU A 13 -1.25 26.49 53.39
C LEU A 13 -0.47 25.77 52.28
N ARG A 14 0.81 25.45 52.50
CA ARG A 14 1.61 24.66 51.54
C ARG A 14 1.16 23.20 51.46
N LEU A 15 0.81 22.59 52.58
CA LEU A 15 0.23 21.24 52.62
C LEU A 15 -1.16 21.19 51.95
N LEU A 16 -2.00 22.21 52.15
CA LEU A 16 -3.32 22.32 51.50
C LEU A 16 -3.21 22.51 49.98
N LEU A 17 -2.27 23.35 49.52
CA LEU A 17 -2.06 23.57 48.09
C LEU A 17 -1.49 22.32 47.39
N TRP A 18 -0.63 21.56 48.06
CA TRP A 18 -0.14 20.28 47.55
C TRP A 18 -1.23 19.20 47.55
N SER A 19 -2.08 19.12 48.58
CA SER A 19 -3.19 18.15 48.61
C SER A 19 -4.29 18.47 47.59
N VAL A 20 -4.57 19.74 47.31
CA VAL A 20 -5.54 20.15 46.28
C VAL A 20 -4.95 19.93 44.88
N GLY A 21 -3.66 20.18 44.68
CA GLY A 21 -2.96 19.87 43.42
C GLY A 21 -2.92 18.37 43.10
N LEU A 22 -2.66 17.52 44.11
CA LEU A 22 -2.68 16.07 43.93
C LEU A 22 -4.10 15.52 43.69
N ALA A 23 -5.11 16.10 44.34
CA ALA A 23 -6.51 15.71 44.15
C ALA A 23 -7.04 16.08 42.75
N LEU A 24 -6.63 17.22 42.20
CA LEU A 24 -6.98 17.63 40.84
C LEU A 24 -6.28 16.80 39.76
N LEU A 25 -5.03 16.36 40.00
CA LEU A 25 -4.31 15.43 39.13
C LEU A 25 -4.88 14.00 39.18
N ALA A 26 -5.31 13.53 40.34
CA ALA A 26 -6.00 12.24 40.46
C ALA A 26 -7.39 12.25 39.81
N ALA A 27 -8.13 13.38 39.88
CA ALA A 27 -9.41 13.54 39.20
C ALA A 27 -9.26 13.61 37.67
N ALA A 28 -8.14 14.13 37.14
CA ALA A 28 -7.84 14.15 35.72
C ALA A 28 -7.43 12.77 35.15
N PHE A 29 -6.81 11.90 35.97
CA PHE A 29 -6.51 10.52 35.58
C PHE A 29 -7.73 9.58 35.69
N ALA A 30 -8.68 9.86 36.60
CA ALA A 30 -9.90 9.07 36.73
C ALA A 30 -10.92 9.28 35.58
N SER A 31 -10.79 10.37 34.81
CA SER A 31 -11.63 10.65 33.62
C SER A 31 -11.10 10.06 32.31
N LEU A 32 -9.87 9.52 32.29
CA LEU A 32 -9.26 8.85 31.12
C LEU A 32 -9.38 7.31 31.16
N ALA A 33 -9.80 6.74 32.29
CA ALA A 33 -10.03 5.31 32.47
C ALA A 33 -11.52 5.00 32.65
N ARG A 34 -12.33 5.29 31.62
CA ARG A 34 -13.64 4.64 31.49
C ARG A 34 -13.46 3.40 30.63
N PRO A 35 -13.74 2.19 31.14
CA PRO A 35 -13.86 1.03 30.26
C PRO A 35 -14.99 1.33 29.27
N PHE A 36 -14.69 1.23 27.99
CA PHE A 36 -15.71 1.14 26.96
C PHE A 36 -16.43 -0.19 27.16
N ASP A 37 -17.51 -0.18 27.94
CA ASP A 37 -18.51 -1.24 27.89
C ASP A 37 -19.23 -1.15 26.54
N VAL A 38 -18.59 -1.66 25.50
CA VAL A 38 -19.27 -2.03 24.27
C VAL A 38 -20.09 -3.27 24.60
N ALA A 39 -21.35 -3.04 24.96
CA ALA A 39 -22.36 -4.09 24.97
C ALA A 39 -22.46 -4.64 23.53
N LEU A 40 -21.78 -5.76 23.28
CA LEU A 40 -22.02 -6.68 22.17
C LEU A 40 -23.39 -7.33 22.36
N GLY A 41 -24.45 -6.52 22.27
CA GLY A 41 -25.78 -6.97 21.94
C GLY A 41 -25.89 -7.02 20.43
N MET A 42 -25.28 -8.02 19.79
CA MET A 42 -25.67 -8.37 18.43
C MET A 42 -27.15 -8.79 18.52
N PRO A 43 -28.08 -8.11 17.86
CA PRO A 43 -29.33 -8.77 17.56
C PRO A 43 -28.95 -9.96 16.69
N LEU A 44 -29.39 -11.17 17.06
CA LEU A 44 -29.55 -12.26 16.11
C LEU A 44 -30.46 -11.68 15.01
N ALA A 45 -29.85 -11.14 13.95
CA ALA A 45 -30.51 -11.03 12.68
C ALA A 45 -30.80 -12.47 12.31
N ALA A 46 -32.05 -12.89 12.50
CA ALA A 46 -32.56 -14.05 11.80
C ALA A 46 -32.13 -13.85 10.35
N SER A 47 -31.33 -14.77 9.83
CA SER A 47 -31.03 -14.88 8.42
C SER A 47 -32.36 -15.09 7.72
N VAL A 48 -33.04 -13.99 7.42
CA VAL A 48 -34.01 -13.95 6.35
C VAL A 48 -33.16 -14.28 5.15
N SER A 49 -33.24 -15.54 4.72
CA SER A 49 -32.95 -15.92 3.36
C SER A 49 -33.87 -15.04 2.52
N ALA A 50 -33.38 -13.85 2.17
CA ALA A 50 -33.96 -13.07 1.11
C ALA A 50 -33.76 -13.95 -0.10
N ALA A 51 -34.79 -14.71 -0.45
CA ALA A 51 -34.89 -15.29 -1.77
C ALA A 51 -34.66 -14.12 -2.73
N SER A 52 -33.56 -14.18 -3.47
CA SER A 52 -33.28 -13.24 -4.54
C SER A 52 -34.56 -13.06 -5.35
N PRO A 53 -34.97 -11.83 -5.66
CA PRO A 53 -36.15 -11.64 -6.49
C PRO A 53 -35.90 -12.39 -7.80
N SER A 54 -36.68 -13.46 -8.02
CA SER A 54 -36.68 -14.13 -9.32
C SER A 54 -36.98 -13.08 -10.37
N PRO A 55 -36.18 -12.97 -11.45
CA PRO A 55 -36.44 -11.98 -12.48
C PRO A 55 -37.78 -12.30 -13.13
N THR A 56 -38.81 -11.54 -12.77
CA THR A 56 -40.11 -11.58 -13.43
C THR A 56 -40.00 -10.80 -14.73
N GLY A 57 -39.62 -11.49 -15.79
CA GLY A 57 -39.65 -10.99 -17.16
C GLY A 57 -38.89 -11.94 -18.06
N ASN A 58 -39.59 -12.62 -18.99
CA ASN A 58 -39.08 -13.51 -20.05
C ASN A 58 -37.56 -13.80 -20.01
N ALA A 59 -37.11 -14.56 -19.01
CA ALA A 59 -35.71 -14.98 -18.97
C ALA A 59 -35.46 -15.90 -20.16
N ILE A 60 -34.42 -15.62 -20.93
CA ILE A 60 -33.99 -16.50 -22.03
C ILE A 60 -33.23 -17.64 -21.36
N PRO A 61 -33.72 -18.89 -21.40
CA PRO A 61 -33.02 -19.97 -20.74
C PRO A 61 -31.69 -20.26 -21.46
N ASN A 62 -30.69 -20.67 -20.69
CA ASN A 62 -29.31 -20.88 -21.18
C ASN A 62 -29.23 -21.86 -22.35
N ASP A 63 -30.15 -22.84 -22.44
CA ASP A 63 -30.21 -23.82 -23.51
C ASP A 63 -30.42 -23.19 -24.90
N GLN A 64 -31.15 -22.06 -24.97
CA GLN A 64 -31.34 -21.32 -26.21
C GLN A 64 -30.05 -20.64 -26.68
N CYS A 65 -29.26 -20.10 -25.74
CA CYS A 65 -27.94 -19.55 -26.03
C CYS A 65 -26.99 -20.65 -26.49
N LEU A 66 -26.94 -21.75 -25.74
CA LEU A 66 -26.07 -22.90 -25.97
C LEU A 66 -26.45 -23.72 -27.22
N PHE A 67 -27.66 -23.59 -27.74
CA PHE A 67 -28.03 -24.20 -29.02
C PHE A 67 -27.08 -23.78 -30.15
N CYS A 68 -26.71 -22.49 -30.20
CA CYS A 68 -25.73 -21.99 -31.16
C CYS A 68 -24.33 -21.87 -30.55
N HIS A 69 -24.22 -21.36 -29.32
CA HIS A 69 -22.92 -21.11 -28.67
C HIS A 69 -22.29 -22.36 -28.05
N GLY A 70 -23.02 -23.44 -27.84
CA GLY A 70 -22.46 -24.71 -27.36
C GLY A 70 -21.87 -25.58 -28.47
N GLU A 71 -22.12 -25.25 -29.74
CA GLU A 71 -21.56 -25.98 -30.87
C GLU A 71 -20.04 -25.74 -31.00
N ALA A 72 -19.28 -26.80 -31.29
CA ALA A 72 -17.85 -26.71 -31.51
C ALA A 72 -17.49 -25.85 -32.73
N ASP A 73 -16.34 -25.18 -32.64
CA ASP A 73 -15.73 -24.41 -33.74
C ASP A 73 -16.63 -23.31 -34.33
N LYS A 74 -17.48 -22.70 -33.49
CA LYS A 74 -18.25 -21.52 -33.89
C LYS A 74 -17.37 -20.31 -33.91
N ILE A 75 -17.02 -19.86 -35.12
CA ILE A 75 -16.12 -18.74 -35.33
C ILE A 75 -16.87 -17.59 -36.00
N MET A 76 -16.62 -16.39 -35.50
CA MET A 76 -17.01 -15.14 -36.14
C MET A 76 -15.76 -14.39 -36.60
N ASN A 77 -15.82 -13.80 -37.78
CA ASN A 77 -14.78 -12.91 -38.28
C ASN A 77 -15.07 -11.49 -37.81
N VAL A 78 -14.10 -10.86 -37.15
CA VAL A 78 -14.16 -9.48 -36.68
C VAL A 78 -12.99 -8.72 -37.31
N GLY A 79 -13.23 -8.15 -38.49
CA GLY A 79 -12.14 -7.66 -39.35
C GLY A 79 -11.23 -8.83 -39.78
N ASP A 80 -9.94 -8.70 -39.55
CA ASP A 80 -8.93 -9.74 -39.85
C ASP A 80 -8.78 -10.80 -38.74
N ALA A 81 -9.48 -10.63 -37.61
CA ALA A 81 -9.42 -11.55 -36.47
C ALA A 81 -10.54 -12.60 -36.52
N GLN A 82 -10.23 -13.81 -36.05
CA GLN A 82 -11.21 -14.87 -35.81
C GLN A 82 -11.48 -14.99 -34.31
N VAL A 83 -12.74 -14.88 -33.92
CA VAL A 83 -13.18 -15.00 -32.53
C VAL A 83 -13.96 -16.30 -32.37
N LEU A 84 -13.53 -17.13 -31.43
CA LEU A 84 -14.27 -18.32 -31.03
C LEU A 84 -15.46 -17.90 -30.16
N LEU A 85 -16.67 -18.19 -30.64
CA LEU A 85 -17.93 -17.94 -29.95
C LEU A 85 -18.42 -19.15 -29.13
N THR A 86 -17.73 -20.29 -29.26
CA THR A 86 -18.08 -21.52 -28.55
C THR A 86 -17.89 -21.37 -27.04
N ILE A 87 -18.95 -21.67 -26.28
CA ILE A 87 -18.98 -21.79 -24.84
C ILE A 87 -19.09 -23.26 -24.45
N ASN A 88 -18.12 -23.75 -23.69
CA ASN A 88 -18.19 -25.09 -23.11
C ASN A 88 -19.08 -25.06 -21.87
N GLU A 89 -20.29 -25.61 -21.99
CA GLU A 89 -21.27 -25.65 -20.90
C GLU A 89 -20.72 -26.33 -19.64
N ALA A 90 -20.02 -27.45 -19.78
CA ALA A 90 -19.48 -28.18 -18.64
C ALA A 90 -18.40 -27.37 -17.90
N ALA A 91 -17.59 -26.59 -18.62
CA ALA A 91 -16.60 -25.69 -18.02
C ALA A 91 -17.26 -24.46 -17.40
N PHE A 92 -18.28 -23.88 -18.05
CA PHE A 92 -19.05 -22.77 -17.47
C PHE A 92 -19.71 -23.18 -16.16
N ASN A 93 -20.35 -24.35 -16.11
CA ASN A 93 -21.00 -24.87 -14.90
C ASN A 93 -20.01 -25.16 -13.74
N GLN A 94 -18.71 -25.25 -14.02
CA GLN A 94 -17.66 -25.38 -12.99
C GLN A 94 -17.19 -24.02 -12.46
N SER A 95 -17.38 -22.94 -13.21
CA SER A 95 -17.05 -21.58 -12.78
C SER A 95 -17.92 -21.13 -11.61
N VAL A 96 -17.50 -20.09 -10.90
CA VAL A 96 -18.28 -19.49 -9.81
C VAL A 96 -19.66 -19.02 -10.30
N HIS A 97 -19.75 -18.44 -11.51
CA HIS A 97 -21.02 -18.01 -12.08
C HIS A 97 -21.95 -19.18 -12.41
N GLY A 98 -21.40 -20.30 -12.89
CA GLY A 98 -22.16 -21.51 -13.15
C GLY A 98 -22.67 -22.17 -11.86
N GLN A 99 -21.86 -22.18 -10.80
CA GLN A 99 -22.24 -22.72 -9.48
C GLN A 99 -23.32 -21.87 -8.79
N GLU A 100 -23.29 -20.55 -8.98
CA GLU A 100 -24.32 -19.62 -8.48
C GLU A 100 -25.54 -19.51 -9.42
N GLU A 101 -25.64 -20.39 -10.42
CA GLU A 101 -26.76 -20.49 -11.37
C GLU A 101 -27.04 -19.17 -12.12
N VAL A 102 -26.00 -18.37 -12.41
CA VAL A 102 -26.13 -17.12 -13.17
C VAL A 102 -26.47 -17.43 -14.63
N SER A 103 -27.60 -16.92 -15.11
CA SER A 103 -28.06 -17.11 -16.48
C SER A 103 -27.31 -16.20 -17.48
N CYS A 104 -27.22 -16.64 -18.74
CA CYS A 104 -26.52 -15.91 -19.79
C CYS A 104 -27.09 -14.50 -20.00
N ASP A 105 -28.42 -14.36 -19.95
CA ASP A 105 -29.15 -13.10 -20.10
C ASP A 105 -29.00 -12.16 -18.89
N THR A 106 -28.50 -12.64 -17.74
CA THR A 106 -28.14 -11.77 -16.61
C THR A 106 -26.93 -10.91 -16.96
N CYS A 107 -25.93 -11.48 -17.65
CA CYS A 107 -24.74 -10.75 -18.09
C CYS A 107 -24.95 -10.07 -19.45
N HIS A 108 -25.57 -10.78 -20.40
CA HIS A 108 -25.90 -10.30 -21.74
C HIS A 108 -27.32 -9.71 -21.78
N ALA A 109 -27.63 -8.80 -20.85
CA ALA A 109 -28.97 -8.26 -20.63
C ALA A 109 -29.51 -7.42 -21.81
N ASP A 110 -28.63 -7.00 -22.73
CA ASP A 110 -29.02 -6.32 -23.96
C ASP A 110 -29.53 -7.27 -25.04
N ILE A 111 -29.30 -8.59 -24.89
CA ILE A 111 -29.84 -9.63 -25.76
C ILE A 111 -31.28 -9.96 -25.34
N THR A 112 -32.24 -9.37 -26.03
CA THR A 112 -33.69 -9.50 -25.71
C THR A 112 -34.49 -10.29 -26.72
N THR A 113 -33.91 -10.64 -27.88
CA THR A 113 -34.58 -11.42 -28.94
C THR A 113 -33.65 -12.49 -29.51
N PHE A 114 -34.21 -13.60 -29.96
CA PHE A 114 -33.48 -14.68 -30.61
C PHE A 114 -34.07 -15.00 -32.00
N PRO A 115 -33.25 -15.08 -33.08
CA PRO A 115 -31.82 -14.75 -33.14
C PRO A 115 -31.57 -13.26 -32.87
N HIS A 116 -30.46 -12.94 -32.20
CA HIS A 116 -30.11 -11.56 -31.83
C HIS A 116 -29.38 -10.83 -32.97
N PRO A 117 -29.41 -9.49 -33.01
CA PRO A 117 -28.63 -8.71 -33.98
C PRO A 117 -27.14 -9.02 -33.90
N ASP A 118 -26.43 -8.79 -35.01
CA ASP A 118 -24.99 -8.96 -35.09
C ASP A 118 -24.26 -7.85 -34.31
N TYR A 119 -23.25 -8.22 -33.53
CA TYR A 119 -22.36 -7.31 -32.81
C TYR A 119 -21.18 -6.84 -33.67
N ALA A 120 -21.22 -7.07 -34.98
CA ALA A 120 -20.14 -6.76 -35.90
C ALA A 120 -19.63 -5.32 -35.75
N LYS A 121 -18.36 -5.22 -35.33
CA LYS A 121 -17.55 -3.99 -35.33
C LYS A 121 -16.34 -4.20 -36.23
N THR A 122 -15.78 -3.10 -36.72
CA THR A 122 -14.50 -3.11 -37.41
C THR A 122 -13.37 -3.25 -36.40
N GLY A 123 -12.75 -4.44 -36.34
CA GLY A 123 -11.58 -4.70 -35.51
C GLY A 123 -11.90 -5.31 -34.14
N LEU A 124 -11.04 -6.23 -33.70
CA LEU A 124 -11.22 -7.02 -32.48
C LEU A 124 -11.38 -6.16 -31.22
N ARG A 125 -10.63 -5.06 -31.12
CA ARG A 125 -10.66 -4.22 -29.91
C ARG A 125 -11.99 -3.49 -29.75
N GLU A 126 -12.52 -2.92 -30.83
CA GLU A 126 -13.81 -2.23 -30.82
C GLU A 126 -14.97 -3.21 -30.58
N PHE A 127 -14.84 -4.45 -31.07
CA PHE A 127 -15.77 -5.52 -30.73
C PHE A 127 -15.76 -5.84 -29.23
N ASN A 128 -14.59 -6.07 -28.64
CA ASN A 128 -14.46 -6.35 -27.20
C ASN A 128 -14.95 -5.18 -26.35
N PHE A 129 -14.68 -3.94 -26.76
CA PHE A 129 -15.17 -2.75 -26.07
C PHE A 129 -16.70 -2.62 -26.15
N ALA A 130 -17.31 -2.85 -27.32
CA ALA A 130 -18.76 -2.86 -27.45
C ALA A 130 -19.41 -3.93 -26.57
N LEU A 131 -18.81 -5.13 -26.51
CA LEU A 131 -19.26 -6.20 -25.63
C LEU A 131 -19.13 -5.79 -24.16
N TYR A 132 -18.00 -5.23 -23.76
CA TYR A 132 -17.81 -4.72 -22.40
C TYR A 132 -18.84 -3.64 -22.04
N GLN A 133 -19.14 -2.71 -22.95
CA GLN A 133 -20.16 -1.68 -22.70
C GLN A 133 -21.55 -2.28 -22.46
N ALA A 134 -21.90 -3.35 -23.18
CA ALA A 134 -23.14 -4.07 -23.00
C ALA A 134 -23.20 -4.81 -21.65
N THR A 135 -22.09 -5.42 -21.21
CA THR A 135 -22.08 -6.31 -20.03
C THR A 135 -21.59 -5.67 -18.74
N GLN A 136 -20.89 -4.53 -18.78
CA GLN A 136 -20.24 -3.93 -17.60
C GLN A 136 -21.19 -3.65 -16.43
N ASN A 137 -22.43 -3.30 -16.72
CA ASN A 137 -23.42 -3.02 -15.68
C ASN A 137 -23.85 -4.30 -14.95
N ALA A 138 -23.85 -5.45 -15.64
CA ALA A 138 -24.10 -6.72 -14.99
C ALA A 138 -23.00 -7.05 -13.97
N CYS A 139 -21.73 -6.80 -14.32
CA CYS A 139 -20.62 -6.92 -13.38
C CYS A 139 -20.81 -5.99 -12.17
N LYS A 140 -21.13 -4.71 -12.40
CA LYS A 140 -21.30 -3.68 -11.36
C LYS A 140 -22.41 -4.00 -10.36
N ASN A 141 -23.49 -4.64 -10.81
CA ASN A 141 -24.63 -4.98 -9.97
C ASN A 141 -24.32 -6.06 -8.92
N CYS A 142 -23.31 -6.91 -9.18
CA CYS A 142 -22.90 -7.98 -8.27
C CYS A 142 -21.53 -7.72 -7.62
N HIS A 143 -20.61 -7.04 -8.31
CA HIS A 143 -19.25 -6.70 -7.87
C HIS A 143 -19.11 -5.18 -7.66
N GLU A 144 -19.99 -4.62 -6.82
CA GLU A 144 -20.12 -3.18 -6.64
C GLU A 144 -18.83 -2.54 -6.09
N GLU A 145 -18.19 -3.18 -5.11
CA GLU A 145 -16.99 -2.66 -4.46
C GLU A 145 -15.77 -2.73 -5.39
N GLU A 146 -15.58 -3.83 -6.10
CA GLU A 146 -14.54 -3.97 -7.12
C GLU A 146 -14.74 -2.94 -8.24
N ALA A 147 -15.98 -2.74 -8.68
CA ALA A 147 -16.30 -1.72 -9.68
C ALA A 147 -16.00 -0.31 -9.19
N LYS A 148 -16.37 0.04 -7.95
CA LYS A 148 -16.04 1.34 -7.35
C LYS A 148 -14.52 1.56 -7.30
N ASN A 149 -13.77 0.54 -6.89
CA ASN A 149 -12.31 0.60 -6.84
C ASN A 149 -11.71 0.78 -8.25
N ALA A 150 -12.25 0.07 -9.24
CA ALA A 150 -11.83 0.17 -10.65
C ALA A 150 -11.92 1.59 -11.20
N MET A 151 -12.96 2.35 -10.84
CA MET A 151 -13.14 3.74 -11.28
C MET A 151 -11.97 4.66 -10.88
N THR A 152 -11.23 4.32 -9.83
CA THR A 152 -10.06 5.10 -9.39
C THR A 152 -8.74 4.63 -10.00
N GLY A 153 -8.75 3.51 -10.71
CA GLY A 153 -7.56 2.94 -11.34
C GLY A 153 -7.24 3.60 -12.68
N VAL A 154 -5.95 3.56 -13.03
CA VAL A 154 -5.42 4.14 -14.28
C VAL A 154 -6.08 3.56 -15.52
N HIS A 155 -6.46 2.27 -15.51
CA HIS A 155 -7.10 1.62 -16.65
C HIS A 155 -8.48 2.21 -16.94
N GLU A 156 -9.36 2.30 -15.95
CA GLU A 156 -10.71 2.85 -16.15
C GLU A 156 -10.67 4.36 -16.43
N MET A 157 -9.75 5.10 -15.79
CA MET A 157 -9.51 6.52 -16.12
C MET A 157 -9.10 6.69 -17.58
N THR A 158 -8.12 5.90 -18.04
CA THR A 158 -7.62 5.94 -19.43
C THR A 158 -8.70 5.50 -20.43
N LEU A 159 -9.54 4.53 -20.05
CA LEU A 159 -10.69 4.11 -20.84
C LEU A 159 -11.72 5.24 -20.97
N GLY A 160 -12.01 5.95 -19.88
CA GLY A 160 -12.92 7.10 -19.84
C GLY A 160 -12.43 8.31 -20.64
N GLU A 161 -11.13 8.44 -20.84
CA GLU A 161 -10.51 9.42 -21.75
C GLU A 161 -10.66 9.05 -23.24
N GLY A 162 -11.24 7.89 -23.55
CA GLY A 162 -11.49 7.41 -24.91
C GLY A 162 -10.38 6.53 -25.48
N ASN A 163 -9.39 6.14 -24.68
CA ASN A 163 -8.38 5.16 -25.12
C ASN A 163 -8.89 3.74 -24.87
N HIS A 164 -9.53 3.18 -25.89
CA HIS A 164 -10.09 1.84 -25.82
C HIS A 164 -9.04 0.75 -25.59
N ASN A 165 -7.73 0.99 -25.75
CA ASN A 165 -6.69 0.01 -25.46
C ASN A 165 -6.42 -0.20 -23.96
N ALA A 166 -7.02 0.62 -23.09
CA ALA A 166 -6.94 0.40 -21.65
C ALA A 166 -7.65 -0.88 -21.23
N ALA A 167 -7.11 -1.61 -20.24
CA ALA A 167 -7.66 -2.89 -19.82
C ALA A 167 -9.07 -2.76 -19.23
N MET A 168 -9.95 -3.66 -19.64
CA MET A 168 -11.33 -3.81 -19.14
C MET A 168 -11.42 -5.04 -18.22
N CYS A 169 -12.53 -5.22 -17.50
CA CYS A 169 -12.72 -6.36 -16.60
C CYS A 169 -12.44 -7.71 -17.28
N ALA A 170 -12.92 -7.88 -18.52
CA ALA A 170 -12.76 -9.10 -19.30
C ALA A 170 -11.34 -9.31 -19.88
N ASP A 171 -10.49 -8.27 -19.89
CA ASP A 171 -9.09 -8.41 -20.32
C ASP A 171 -8.26 -9.11 -19.24
N CYS A 172 -8.65 -8.95 -17.97
CA CYS A 172 -8.01 -9.56 -16.80
C CYS A 172 -8.72 -10.85 -16.35
N HIS A 173 -10.07 -10.83 -16.30
CA HIS A 173 -10.88 -11.94 -15.83
C HIS A 173 -11.61 -12.63 -16.99
N ASN A 174 -11.75 -13.96 -16.92
CA ASN A 174 -12.59 -14.70 -17.86
C ASN A 174 -13.97 -14.96 -17.25
N PRO A 175 -15.03 -14.22 -17.62
CA PRO A 175 -16.34 -14.36 -16.98
C PRO A 175 -17.02 -15.71 -17.26
N HIS A 176 -16.59 -16.45 -18.29
CA HIS A 176 -17.19 -17.74 -18.66
C HIS A 176 -16.55 -18.93 -17.95
N TYR A 177 -15.27 -18.83 -17.58
CA TYR A 177 -14.52 -20.00 -17.09
C TYR A 177 -13.68 -19.73 -15.85
N ASN A 178 -13.65 -18.50 -15.30
CA ASN A 178 -12.81 -18.25 -14.14
C ASN A 178 -13.23 -19.14 -12.96
N GLU A 179 -12.24 -19.87 -12.44
CA GLU A 179 -12.37 -20.77 -11.30
C GLU A 179 -12.12 -20.05 -9.96
N GLY A 180 -11.73 -18.76 -9.98
CA GLY A 180 -11.45 -17.96 -8.78
C GLY A 180 -10.59 -16.72 -9.06
N ALA A 181 -10.08 -16.09 -8.01
CA ALA A 181 -9.02 -15.08 -8.14
C ALA A 181 -7.73 -15.75 -8.65
N ALA A 182 -7.01 -15.10 -9.56
CA ALA A 182 -5.74 -15.63 -10.08
C ALA A 182 -4.77 -15.94 -8.92
N GLU A 183 -4.08 -17.08 -9.01
CA GLU A 183 -3.07 -17.43 -8.03
C GLU A 183 -1.96 -16.38 -8.02
N ARG A 184 -1.29 -16.18 -6.88
CA ARG A 184 -0.31 -15.09 -6.72
C ARG A 184 0.78 -15.09 -7.79
N ALA A 185 1.20 -16.28 -8.22
CA ALA A 185 2.21 -16.50 -9.26
C ALA A 185 1.70 -16.17 -10.68
N GLU A 186 0.40 -16.29 -10.93
CA GLU A 186 -0.22 -16.10 -12.25
C GLU A 186 -0.50 -14.63 -12.56
N VAL A 187 -0.54 -13.77 -11.53
CA VAL A 187 -0.80 -12.32 -11.69
C VAL A 187 0.12 -11.68 -12.72
N ALA A 188 1.41 -12.06 -12.73
CA ALA A 188 2.37 -11.51 -13.68
C ALA A 188 2.01 -11.85 -15.15
N ASP A 189 1.44 -13.03 -15.39
CA ASP A 189 1.04 -13.47 -16.73
C ASP A 189 -0.21 -12.76 -17.23
N VAL A 190 -1.14 -12.41 -16.32
CA VAL A 190 -2.29 -11.56 -16.65
C VAL A 190 -1.80 -10.18 -17.12
N CYS A 191 -0.90 -9.56 -16.35
CA CYS A 191 -0.33 -8.26 -16.72
C CYS A 191 0.52 -8.34 -18.00
N ALA A 192 1.21 -9.46 -18.24
CA ALA A 192 2.08 -9.67 -19.41
C ALA A 192 1.34 -9.62 -20.75
N ARG A 193 0.01 -9.82 -20.76
CA ARG A 193 -0.82 -9.70 -21.98
C ARG A 193 -0.68 -8.34 -22.66
N CYS A 194 -0.44 -7.29 -21.89
CA CYS A 194 -0.18 -5.94 -22.40
C CYS A 194 1.19 -5.37 -21.96
N HIS A 195 1.72 -5.80 -20.81
CA HIS A 195 2.96 -5.33 -20.23
C HIS A 195 4.06 -6.40 -20.25
N SER A 196 4.23 -7.09 -21.38
CA SER A 196 5.13 -8.24 -21.55
C SER A 196 6.56 -7.96 -21.10
N ASP A 197 7.11 -6.81 -21.49
CA ASP A 197 8.51 -6.47 -21.19
C ASP A 197 8.72 -6.20 -19.70
N ILE A 198 7.73 -5.57 -19.06
CA ILE A 198 7.74 -5.32 -17.61
C ILE A 198 7.60 -6.62 -16.84
N ALA A 199 6.69 -7.50 -17.28
CA ALA A 199 6.52 -8.81 -16.67
C ALA A 199 7.81 -9.65 -16.81
N ALA A 200 8.49 -9.60 -17.96
CA ALA A 200 9.77 -10.27 -18.15
C ALA A 200 10.84 -9.74 -17.17
N MET A 201 10.97 -8.41 -17.01
CA MET A 201 11.88 -7.83 -16.02
C MET A 201 11.54 -8.26 -14.59
N TYR A 202 10.25 -8.28 -14.22
CA TYR A 202 9.81 -8.73 -12.90
C TYR A 202 10.20 -10.18 -12.63
N LYS A 203 10.01 -11.07 -13.62
CA LYS A 203 10.37 -12.49 -13.50
C LYS A 203 11.87 -12.72 -13.23
N GLU A 204 12.72 -11.80 -13.69
CA GLU A 204 14.17 -11.82 -13.46
C GLU A 204 14.60 -11.09 -12.18
N SER A 205 13.68 -10.41 -11.49
CA SER A 205 13.96 -9.72 -10.23
C SER A 205 14.05 -10.71 -9.05
N VAL A 206 14.67 -10.31 -7.94
CA VAL A 206 14.69 -11.13 -6.70
C VAL A 206 13.29 -11.47 -6.21
N HIS A 207 12.31 -10.56 -6.34
CA HIS A 207 10.93 -10.83 -5.92
C HIS A 207 10.24 -11.82 -6.88
N GLY A 208 10.40 -11.65 -8.19
CA GLY A 208 9.80 -12.56 -9.16
C GLY A 208 10.43 -13.94 -9.17
N GLU A 209 11.76 -14.02 -9.07
CA GLU A 209 12.50 -15.29 -8.96
C GLU A 209 12.05 -16.06 -7.71
N ALA A 210 11.97 -15.39 -6.54
CA ALA A 210 11.50 -16.01 -5.32
C ALA A 210 10.03 -16.49 -5.43
N LEU A 211 9.15 -15.70 -6.04
CA LEU A 211 7.73 -16.08 -6.18
C LEU A 211 7.55 -17.27 -7.12
N LEU A 212 8.23 -17.25 -8.27
CA LEU A 212 7.95 -18.16 -9.38
C LEU A 212 8.82 -19.42 -9.35
N SER A 213 10.08 -19.31 -8.93
CA SER A 213 11.02 -20.43 -8.89
C SER A 213 11.04 -21.11 -7.53
N GLU A 214 10.90 -20.34 -6.44
CA GLU A 214 10.97 -20.86 -5.07
C GLU A 214 9.59 -21.02 -4.41
N ALA A 215 8.51 -20.64 -5.12
CA ALA A 215 7.13 -20.61 -4.60
C ALA A 215 6.96 -19.79 -3.31
N ASN A 216 7.85 -18.82 -3.07
CA ASN A 216 7.85 -18.01 -1.87
C ASN A 216 6.69 -17.01 -1.88
N GLN A 217 5.80 -17.08 -0.90
CA GLN A 217 4.63 -16.21 -0.82
C GLN A 217 4.88 -14.89 -0.06
N ASP A 218 6.05 -14.75 0.56
CA ASP A 218 6.45 -13.56 1.33
C ASP A 218 6.84 -12.37 0.44
N VAL A 219 6.93 -12.56 -0.88
CA VAL A 219 7.35 -11.55 -1.85
C VAL A 219 6.17 -10.90 -2.60
N PRO A 220 6.31 -9.63 -3.03
CA PRO A 220 5.26 -8.92 -3.74
C PRO A 220 5.15 -9.37 -5.20
N ASN A 221 3.94 -9.26 -5.76
CA ASN A 221 3.66 -9.30 -7.20
C ASN A 221 3.12 -7.94 -7.67
N CYS A 222 2.67 -7.86 -8.93
CA CYS A 222 2.23 -6.62 -9.56
C CYS A 222 1.16 -5.86 -8.74
N ILE A 223 0.16 -6.59 -8.23
CA ILE A 223 -0.98 -5.99 -7.52
C ILE A 223 -0.65 -5.54 -6.09
N VAL A 224 0.44 -6.03 -5.50
CA VAL A 224 0.89 -5.58 -4.16
C VAL A 224 1.47 -4.17 -4.23
N CYS A 225 2.21 -3.85 -5.31
CA CYS A 225 2.79 -2.53 -5.52
C CYS A 225 1.84 -1.56 -6.21
N HIS A 226 1.08 -2.03 -7.20
CA HIS A 226 0.21 -1.16 -8.00
C HIS A 226 -1.24 -1.10 -7.53
N GLY A 227 -1.74 -2.08 -6.77
CA GLY A 227 -3.17 -2.25 -6.47
C GLY A 227 -3.83 -3.28 -7.37
N ASN A 228 -5.03 -3.76 -7.01
CA ASN A 228 -5.73 -4.83 -7.75
C ASN A 228 -6.74 -4.28 -8.78
N HIS A 229 -7.83 -3.69 -8.30
CA HIS A 229 -8.87 -3.03 -9.07
C HIS A 229 -8.62 -1.52 -9.05
N ASN A 230 -8.01 -0.97 -8.01
CA ASN A 230 -7.57 0.43 -7.92
C ASN A 230 -6.11 0.62 -8.40
N ILE A 231 -5.76 0.08 -9.58
CA ILE A 231 -4.39 0.13 -10.10
C ILE A 231 -3.92 1.58 -10.21
N GLY A 232 -2.98 1.99 -9.35
CA GLY A 232 -2.46 3.35 -9.30
C GLY A 232 -1.63 3.68 -10.54
N ASP A 233 -1.75 4.93 -11.03
CA ASP A 233 -0.96 5.40 -12.17
C ASP A 233 0.51 5.66 -11.74
N PRO A 234 1.48 4.86 -12.21
CA PRO A 234 2.88 4.99 -11.82
C PRO A 234 3.55 6.28 -12.34
N ARG A 235 2.89 7.04 -13.21
CA ARG A 235 3.38 8.31 -13.75
C ARG A 235 3.07 9.50 -12.83
N THR A 236 2.21 9.30 -11.84
CA THR A 236 1.77 10.38 -10.95
C THR A 236 2.83 10.71 -9.90
N VAL A 237 2.82 11.98 -9.48
CA VAL A 237 3.62 12.46 -8.35
C VAL A 237 3.26 11.72 -7.06
N GLU A 238 1.97 11.53 -6.82
CA GLU A 238 1.45 10.83 -5.66
C GLU A 238 2.02 9.41 -5.56
N PHE A 239 1.95 8.64 -6.65
CA PHE A 239 2.49 7.27 -6.67
C PHE A 239 3.99 7.28 -6.34
N ARG A 240 4.75 8.19 -6.96
CA ARG A 240 6.20 8.33 -6.69
C ARG A 240 6.48 8.66 -5.22
N ASN A 241 5.75 9.61 -4.64
CA ASN A 241 5.94 10.04 -3.25
C ASN A 241 5.56 8.93 -2.26
N ASN A 242 4.63 8.03 -2.62
CA ASN A 242 4.19 6.92 -1.79
C ASN A 242 5.11 5.68 -1.84
N ILE A 243 6.10 5.63 -2.76
CA ILE A 243 7.01 4.47 -2.91
C ILE A 243 7.69 4.02 -1.60
N PRO A 244 8.24 4.92 -0.76
CA PRO A 244 8.84 4.50 0.51
C PRO A 244 7.88 3.74 1.42
N LEU A 245 6.61 4.17 1.48
CA LEU A 245 5.57 3.51 2.27
C LEU A 245 5.14 2.18 1.63
N LEU A 246 5.11 2.08 0.30
CA LEU A 246 4.85 0.81 -0.39
C LEU A 246 5.88 -0.26 -0.04
N CYS A 247 7.17 0.10 -0.06
CA CYS A 247 8.25 -0.81 0.31
C CYS A 247 8.20 -1.17 1.80
N ALA A 248 7.91 -0.19 2.66
CA ALA A 248 7.87 -0.37 4.10
C ALA A 248 6.85 -1.41 4.55
N LYS A 249 5.71 -1.55 3.85
CA LYS A 249 4.68 -2.56 4.17
C LYS A 249 5.23 -3.96 4.44
N CYS A 250 6.27 -4.36 3.70
CA CYS A 250 6.95 -5.64 3.91
C CYS A 250 8.32 -5.45 4.57
N HIS A 251 9.08 -4.42 4.17
CA HIS A 251 10.45 -4.23 4.65
C HIS A 251 10.59 -3.66 6.06
N THR A 252 9.50 -3.26 6.71
CA THR A 252 9.48 -2.95 8.16
C THR A 252 8.74 -4.02 8.97
N ASP A 253 8.29 -5.11 8.33
CA ASP A 253 7.57 -6.18 9.00
C ASP A 253 8.53 -7.31 9.41
N ALA A 254 8.75 -7.45 10.71
CA ALA A 254 9.63 -8.48 11.28
C ALA A 254 9.13 -9.90 10.98
N SER A 255 7.82 -10.11 10.88
CA SER A 255 7.25 -11.42 10.59
C SER A 255 7.62 -11.95 9.20
N ILE A 256 7.98 -11.04 8.29
CA ILE A 256 8.46 -11.34 6.94
C ILE A 256 10.00 -11.28 6.92
N MET A 257 10.58 -10.16 7.33
CA MET A 257 12.01 -9.84 7.10
C MET A 257 12.99 -10.65 7.96
N ASP A 258 12.61 -11.07 9.17
CA ASP A 258 13.53 -11.80 10.07
C ASP A 258 14.01 -13.12 9.44
N LYS A 259 13.15 -13.78 8.64
CA LYS A 259 13.47 -15.03 7.93
C LYS A 259 14.60 -14.86 6.91
N TYR A 260 14.77 -13.64 6.40
CA TYR A 260 15.72 -13.30 5.35
C TYR A 260 16.91 -12.50 5.89
N GLU A 261 16.99 -12.30 7.21
CA GLU A 261 18.02 -11.50 7.88
C GLU A 261 18.11 -10.06 7.35
N ILE A 262 16.98 -9.51 6.89
CA ILE A 262 16.86 -8.14 6.43
C ILE A 262 16.43 -7.26 7.60
N SER A 263 17.10 -6.13 7.81
CA SER A 263 16.72 -5.19 8.87
C SER A 263 15.33 -4.60 8.62
N THR A 264 14.49 -4.57 9.65
CA THR A 264 13.21 -3.85 9.62
C THR A 264 13.35 -2.34 9.80
N ASN A 265 14.55 -1.88 10.16
CA ASN A 265 14.84 -0.46 10.40
C ASN A 265 15.19 0.32 9.11
N VAL A 266 14.98 -0.27 7.93
CA VAL A 266 15.38 0.33 6.65
C VAL A 266 14.62 1.61 6.33
N LEU A 267 13.34 1.71 6.71
CA LEU A 267 12.57 2.94 6.51
C LEU A 267 13.08 4.05 7.44
N ASP A 268 13.27 3.76 8.72
CA ASP A 268 13.71 4.75 9.70
C ASP A 268 15.11 5.27 9.37
N THR A 269 16.03 4.40 8.96
CA THR A 269 17.36 4.81 8.50
C THR A 269 17.32 5.60 7.19
N TYR A 270 16.40 5.30 6.27
CA TYR A 270 16.15 6.11 5.08
C TYR A 270 15.62 7.51 5.43
N VAL A 271 14.60 7.58 6.31
CA VAL A 271 13.98 8.84 6.72
C VAL A 271 14.95 9.70 7.54
N ALA A 272 15.84 9.08 8.31
CA ALA A 272 16.91 9.78 9.03
C ALA A 272 18.02 10.33 8.12
N ASP A 273 18.17 9.80 6.90
CA ASP A 273 19.11 10.32 5.91
C ASP A 273 18.60 11.64 5.28
N TYR A 274 19.52 12.42 4.72
CA TYR A 274 19.21 13.66 4.01
C TYR A 274 18.18 13.45 2.88
N HIS A 275 18.21 12.32 2.19
CA HIS A 275 17.23 12.02 1.16
C HIS A 275 15.83 11.86 1.76
N GLY A 276 15.65 10.97 2.74
CA GLY A 276 14.34 10.70 3.32
C GLY A 276 13.79 11.84 4.17
N THR A 277 14.62 12.53 4.97
CA THR A 277 14.19 13.71 5.74
C THR A 277 13.63 14.78 4.80
N THR A 278 14.28 15.01 3.66
CA THR A 278 13.79 15.99 2.70
C THR A 278 12.50 15.51 2.04
N VAL A 279 12.36 14.22 1.70
CA VAL A 279 11.10 13.67 1.17
C VAL A 279 9.94 13.90 2.14
N THR A 280 10.11 13.54 3.42
CA THR A 280 9.08 13.71 4.46
C THR A 280 8.72 15.19 4.66
N LEU A 281 9.69 16.10 4.61
CA LEU A 281 9.43 17.53 4.71
C LEU A 281 8.71 18.08 3.47
N PHE A 282 9.02 17.59 2.26
CA PHE A 282 8.35 18.03 1.04
C PHE A 282 6.92 17.52 0.95
N GLU A 283 6.66 16.27 1.35
CA GLU A 283 5.31 15.70 1.42
C GLU A 283 4.39 16.54 2.33
N GLN A 284 4.89 17.01 3.48
CA GLN A 284 4.12 17.85 4.39
C GLN A 284 3.85 19.26 3.87
N ASN A 285 4.76 19.84 3.09
CA ASN A 285 4.69 21.25 2.68
C ASN A 285 4.19 21.45 1.24
N SER A 286 4.32 20.44 0.37
CA SER A 286 4.02 20.52 -1.07
C SER A 286 3.77 19.12 -1.64
N PRO A 287 2.67 18.45 -1.25
CA PRO A 287 2.39 17.06 -1.64
C PRO A 287 2.25 16.87 -3.16
N ASP A 288 1.83 17.92 -3.88
CA ASP A 288 1.58 17.88 -5.32
C ASP A 288 2.85 18.00 -6.18
N LEU A 289 4.03 18.22 -5.58
CA LEU A 289 5.30 18.32 -6.30
C LEU A 289 6.08 17.00 -6.21
N PRO A 290 6.67 16.54 -7.34
CA PRO A 290 7.53 15.36 -7.32
C PRO A 290 8.74 15.65 -6.43
N THR A 291 8.99 14.74 -5.48
CA THR A 291 10.24 14.82 -4.73
C THR A 291 11.43 14.72 -5.69
N ASN A 292 12.30 15.72 -5.65
CA ASN A 292 13.56 15.72 -6.40
C ASN A 292 14.65 14.89 -5.71
N LYS A 293 14.27 14.12 -4.69
CA LYS A 293 15.14 13.23 -3.93
C LYS A 293 14.92 11.78 -4.35
N PRO A 294 15.96 10.94 -4.27
CA PRO A 294 15.83 9.54 -4.58
C PRO A 294 14.91 8.84 -3.57
N VAL A 295 14.00 8.02 -4.09
CA VAL A 295 13.21 7.03 -3.34
C VAL A 295 13.78 5.63 -3.57
N CYS A 296 13.22 4.62 -2.90
CA CYS A 296 13.73 3.24 -2.89
C CYS A 296 14.07 2.72 -4.29
N VAL A 297 13.17 2.91 -5.27
CA VAL A 297 13.33 2.40 -6.63
C VAL A 297 14.44 3.10 -7.44
N ASP A 298 14.83 4.32 -7.09
CA ASP A 298 15.89 5.05 -7.80
C ASP A 298 17.26 4.40 -7.56
N CYS A 299 17.43 3.74 -6.41
CA CYS A 299 18.63 2.99 -6.06
C CYS A 299 18.48 1.49 -6.38
N HIS A 300 17.39 0.86 -5.92
CA HIS A 300 17.19 -0.60 -5.98
C HIS A 300 16.65 -1.11 -7.33
N GLY A 301 16.05 -0.24 -8.16
CA GLY A 301 15.31 -0.65 -9.35
C GLY A 301 13.79 -0.70 -9.10
N THR A 302 13.01 -0.81 -10.17
CA THR A 302 11.53 -0.83 -10.10
C THR A 302 11.00 -2.24 -10.32
N HIS A 303 11.10 -2.75 -11.54
CA HIS A 303 10.68 -4.11 -11.90
C HIS A 303 11.86 -5.09 -11.99
N ASN A 304 13.09 -4.59 -11.99
CA ASN A 304 14.32 -5.37 -12.08
C ASN A 304 15.13 -5.30 -10.77
N ILE A 305 14.43 -5.32 -9.64
CA ILE A 305 15.06 -5.29 -8.32
C ILE A 305 15.98 -6.49 -8.22
N SER A 306 17.23 -6.25 -7.81
CA SER A 306 18.27 -7.28 -7.72
C SER A 306 18.75 -7.41 -6.27
N LYS A 307 19.37 -8.57 -5.96
CA LYS A 307 20.05 -8.74 -4.67
C LYS A 307 21.11 -7.65 -4.50
N THR A 308 21.26 -7.16 -3.28
CA THR A 308 22.16 -6.04 -2.96
C THR A 308 23.62 -6.37 -3.28
N ASP A 309 24.02 -7.63 -3.19
CA ASP A 309 25.35 -8.16 -3.48
C ASP A 309 25.54 -8.65 -4.93
N ASN A 310 24.54 -8.47 -5.79
CA ASN A 310 24.67 -8.83 -7.20
C ASN A 310 25.85 -8.04 -7.85
N PRO A 311 26.81 -8.72 -8.50
CA PRO A 311 28.01 -8.05 -8.98
C PRO A 311 27.76 -7.04 -10.11
N GLN A 312 26.70 -7.20 -10.89
CA GLN A 312 26.39 -6.34 -12.03
C GLN A 312 25.46 -5.19 -11.68
N THR A 313 24.47 -5.42 -10.82
CA THR A 313 23.38 -4.47 -10.56
C THR A 313 23.18 -4.13 -9.10
N GLY A 314 23.75 -4.93 -8.20
CA GLY A 314 23.65 -4.77 -6.76
C GLY A 314 24.38 -3.52 -6.26
N ILE A 315 23.80 -2.88 -5.26
CA ILE A 315 24.27 -1.61 -4.69
C ILE A 315 25.33 -1.77 -3.58
N ALA A 316 25.66 -3.01 -3.20
CA ALA A 316 26.77 -3.29 -2.29
C ALA A 316 28.13 -3.04 -2.95
N LEU A 317 28.22 -3.16 -4.28
CA LEU A 317 29.40 -2.75 -5.03
C LEU A 317 29.46 -1.24 -5.17
N LYS A 318 30.58 -0.65 -4.77
CA LYS A 318 30.79 0.79 -4.74
C LYS A 318 30.69 1.43 -6.13
N GLU A 319 31.14 0.73 -7.15
CA GLU A 319 31.11 1.16 -8.55
C GLU A 319 29.67 1.27 -9.05
N ASN A 320 28.85 0.24 -8.76
CA ASN A 320 27.43 0.21 -9.12
C ASN A 320 26.67 1.33 -8.38
N LEU A 321 26.94 1.48 -7.09
CA LEU A 321 26.36 2.54 -6.26
C LEU A 321 26.75 3.94 -6.75
N LEU A 322 28.01 4.18 -7.09
CA LEU A 322 28.47 5.46 -7.64
C LEU A 322 27.69 5.83 -8.90
N GLY A 323 27.45 4.86 -9.80
CA GLY A 323 26.64 5.07 -11.00
C GLY A 323 25.20 5.49 -10.67
N LYS A 324 24.61 5.00 -9.57
CA LYS A 324 23.30 5.47 -9.08
C LYS A 324 23.39 6.89 -8.52
N CYS A 325 24.38 7.19 -7.68
CA CYS A 325 24.58 8.52 -7.11
C CYS A 325 24.76 9.58 -8.20
N GLN A 326 25.49 9.26 -9.27
CA GLN A 326 25.79 10.18 -10.37
C GLN A 326 24.56 10.63 -11.18
N ARG A 327 23.42 9.94 -11.06
CA ARG A 327 22.16 10.37 -11.68
C ARG A 327 21.70 11.74 -11.15
N CYS A 328 21.95 11.99 -9.88
CA CYS A 328 21.60 13.25 -9.21
C CYS A 328 22.83 14.08 -8.83
N HIS A 329 24.00 13.44 -8.72
CA HIS A 329 25.29 14.07 -8.42
C HIS A 329 26.32 13.82 -9.54
N PRO A 330 26.22 14.46 -10.71
CA PRO A 330 27.08 14.16 -11.87
C PRO A 330 28.58 14.36 -11.61
N ALA A 331 28.95 15.19 -10.63
CA ALA A 331 30.32 15.44 -10.21
C ALA A 331 30.83 14.50 -9.11
N ALA A 332 30.04 13.52 -8.67
CA ALA A 332 30.43 12.55 -7.65
C ALA A 332 31.62 11.71 -8.11
N THR A 333 32.64 11.64 -7.26
CA THR A 333 33.87 10.87 -7.49
C THR A 333 33.82 9.53 -6.74
N ALA A 334 34.83 8.68 -6.96
CA ALA A 334 34.88 7.33 -6.38
C ALA A 334 34.74 7.28 -4.85
N ASN A 335 35.09 8.35 -4.12
CA ASN A 335 34.97 8.38 -2.65
C ASN A 335 33.65 8.97 -2.16
N PHE A 336 32.81 9.50 -3.06
CA PHE A 336 31.52 10.10 -2.69
C PHE A 336 30.59 9.11 -1.97
N PRO A 337 30.45 7.84 -2.40
CA PRO A 337 29.59 6.89 -1.72
C PRO A 337 30.11 6.43 -0.35
N ASP A 338 31.37 6.70 0.02
CA ASP A 338 31.93 6.27 1.33
C ASP A 338 31.24 6.95 2.53
N ALA A 339 30.63 8.11 2.29
CA ALA A 339 29.86 8.83 3.30
C ALA A 339 28.48 8.19 3.57
N TRP A 340 28.02 7.30 2.68
CA TRP A 340 26.72 6.66 2.80
C TRP A 340 26.83 5.34 3.57
N MET A 341 26.01 5.20 4.60
CA MET A 341 26.04 4.06 5.53
C MET A 341 25.10 2.91 5.15
N SER A 342 24.56 2.93 3.93
CA SER A 342 23.44 2.05 3.55
C SER A 342 22.23 2.23 4.48
N HIS A 343 21.32 1.25 4.50
CA HIS A 343 20.17 1.20 5.41
C HIS A 343 20.44 0.31 6.64
N TYR A 344 21.66 0.40 7.19
CA TYR A 344 22.04 -0.32 8.39
C TYR A 344 22.23 0.64 9.56
N ASP A 345 21.82 0.18 10.74
CA ASP A 345 22.13 0.87 11.98
C ASP A 345 23.63 0.88 12.23
N ALA A 346 24.12 2.01 12.74
CA ALA A 346 25.46 2.08 13.27
C ALA A 346 25.58 1.10 14.45
N SER A 347 26.47 0.13 14.33
CA SER A 347 26.83 -0.83 15.37
C SER A 347 28.35 -0.89 15.52
N PRO A 348 28.87 -1.51 16.59
CA PRO A 348 30.30 -1.79 16.70
C PRO A 348 30.86 -2.61 15.52
N GLU A 349 30.02 -3.41 14.87
CA GLU A 349 30.37 -4.25 13.73
C GLU A 349 30.15 -3.54 12.38
N LYS A 350 29.11 -2.70 12.27
CA LYS A 350 28.75 -1.95 11.07
C LYS A 350 28.85 -0.44 11.30
N HIS A 351 29.82 0.22 10.67
CA HIS A 351 30.11 1.66 10.87
C HIS A 351 30.50 2.04 12.33
N PRO A 352 31.55 1.42 12.90
CA PRO A 352 31.94 1.61 14.30
C PRO A 352 32.26 3.06 14.67
N LEU A 353 32.86 3.83 13.75
CA LEU A 353 33.18 5.23 13.99
C LEU A 353 31.91 6.04 14.30
N VAL A 354 30.87 5.85 13.50
CA VAL A 354 29.59 6.57 13.66
C VAL A 354 28.89 6.13 14.93
N TYR A 355 28.94 4.83 15.26
CA TYR A 355 28.40 4.30 16.51
C TYR A 355 29.00 4.99 17.74
N TYR A 356 30.33 5.06 17.84
CA TYR A 356 30.98 5.68 19.00
C TYR A 356 30.81 7.20 19.05
N VAL A 357 30.73 7.88 17.89
CA VAL A 357 30.41 9.31 17.83
C VAL A 357 28.99 9.56 18.33
N ASN A 358 28.01 8.77 17.90
CA ASN A 358 26.64 8.85 18.37
C ASN A 358 26.54 8.59 19.87
N LEU A 359 27.23 7.56 20.36
CA LEU A 359 27.30 7.23 21.79
C LEU A 359 27.89 8.38 22.61
N PHE A 360 28.96 9.02 22.11
CA PHE A 360 29.53 10.20 22.76
C PHE A 360 28.50 11.33 22.87
N TYR A 361 27.83 11.70 21.78
CA TYR A 361 26.84 12.77 21.79
C TYR A 361 25.61 12.46 22.66
N GLN A 362 25.20 11.20 22.72
CA GLN A 362 24.10 10.73 23.57
C GLN A 362 24.33 11.05 25.05
N PHE A 363 25.58 10.98 25.53
CA PHE A 363 25.91 11.35 26.91
C PHE A 363 26.33 12.81 27.06
N PHE A 364 27.07 13.34 26.07
CA PHE A 364 27.61 14.68 26.11
C PHE A 364 26.50 15.75 26.12
N ILE A 365 25.49 15.64 25.24
CA ILE A 365 24.42 16.64 25.13
C ILE A 365 23.62 16.75 26.44
N PRO A 366 23.08 15.67 27.03
CA PRO A 366 22.38 15.76 28.31
C PRO A 366 23.26 16.24 29.46
N ALA A 367 24.55 15.87 29.48
CA ALA A 367 25.47 16.34 30.51
C ALA A 367 25.68 17.85 30.46
N VAL A 368 25.89 18.42 29.27
CA VAL A 368 26.05 19.86 29.07
C VAL A 368 24.74 20.59 29.39
N LEU A 369 23.61 20.14 28.85
CA LEU A 369 22.31 20.76 29.09
C LEU A 369 21.89 20.67 30.56
N GLY A 370 22.12 19.52 31.19
CA GLY A 370 21.86 19.30 32.62
C GLY A 370 22.73 20.20 33.50
N GLY A 371 24.02 20.32 33.18
CA GLY A 371 24.93 21.24 33.86
C GLY A 371 24.48 22.70 33.76
N MET A 372 24.09 23.15 32.55
CA MET A 372 23.55 24.49 32.34
C MET A 372 22.23 24.70 33.09
N ALA A 373 21.33 23.72 33.11
CA ALA A 373 20.08 23.80 33.85
C ALA A 373 20.32 23.95 35.36
N VAL A 374 21.23 23.15 35.94
CA VAL A 374 21.63 23.26 37.35
C VAL A 374 22.21 24.65 37.64
N PHE A 375 23.08 25.15 36.77
CA PHE A 375 23.66 26.50 36.92
C PHE A 375 22.57 27.59 36.91
N VAL A 376 21.64 27.55 35.96
CA VAL A 376 20.54 28.52 35.85
C VAL A 376 19.61 28.45 37.06
N VAL A 377 19.23 27.24 37.50
CA VAL A 377 18.36 27.04 38.67
C VAL A 377 19.03 27.54 39.94
N THR A 378 20.31 27.26 40.13
CA THR A 378 21.06 27.71 41.32
C THR A 378 21.23 29.23 41.34
N ASP A 379 21.51 29.89 40.21
CA ASP A 379 21.55 31.36 40.16
C ASP A 379 20.15 31.97 40.39
N PHE A 380 19.09 31.39 39.84
CA PHE A 380 17.72 31.84 40.08
C PHE A 380 17.34 31.75 41.55
N ILE A 381 17.61 30.61 42.20
CA ILE A 381 17.40 30.42 43.65
C ILE A 381 18.20 31.45 44.44
N ARG A 382 19.48 31.67 44.09
CA ARG A 382 20.33 32.67 44.76
C ARG A 382 19.72 34.08 44.65
N ARG A 383 19.27 34.49 43.46
CA ARG A 383 18.61 35.80 43.26
C ARG A 383 17.33 35.92 44.07
N LEU A 384 16.53 34.85 44.16
CA LEU A 384 15.32 34.80 44.97
C LEU A 384 15.64 34.99 46.46
N ILE A 385 16.63 34.26 46.98
CA ILE A 385 17.09 34.38 48.38
C ILE A 385 17.60 35.79 48.66
N ASN A 386 18.40 36.37 47.77
CA ASN A 386 18.93 37.73 47.95
C ASN A 386 17.83 38.79 47.93
N ARG A 387 16.82 38.66 47.06
CA ARG A 387 15.62 39.53 47.09
C ARG A 387 14.83 39.41 48.38
N MET A 388 14.69 38.19 48.93
CA MET A 388 14.03 37.98 50.21
C MET A 388 14.81 38.52 51.40
N LYS A 389 16.15 38.56 51.33
CA LYS A 389 17.03 39.09 52.39
C LYS A 389 17.26 40.61 52.32
N GLY A 390 17.21 41.21 51.12
CA GLY A 390 17.38 42.66 50.91
C GLY A 390 16.10 43.49 51.04
N GLY A 391 14.97 42.86 51.38
CA GLY A 391 13.71 43.53 51.70
C GLY A 391 13.57 43.78 53.20
N HIS A 392 14.44 44.60 53.77
CA HIS A 392 14.25 45.27 55.06
C HIS A 392 14.74 46.71 54.96
#